data_AF-X1FEY5-F1
#
_entry.id   AF-X1FEY5-F1
#
_cell.length_a   1.000
_cell.length_b   1.000
_cell.length_c   1.000
_cell.angle_alpha   90.00
_cell.angle_beta   90.00
_cell.angle_gamma   90.00
#
_symmetry.space_group_name_H-M   'P 1'
#
loop_
_entity.id
_entity.type
_entity.pdbx_description
1 polymer ?
#
loop_
_entity_poly.entity_id
_entity_poly.type
_entity_poly.pdbx_seq_one_letter_code
_entity_poly.pdbx_strand_id
1 'polypeptide(L)' 'MVKNEENRYLQEVLHDLEQFVDEIMILDDNSQDGTIAVCKNFKKVFGKTLKISIGQTDEKTARETLYKMTIERNPEFFQF' A
#
# COMPACT_ATOMS: atom_id res chain seq x y z
N MET A 1 -2.61 2.86 -3.65
CA MET A 1 -3.66 1.83 -3.46
C MET A 1 -3.40 0.72 -4.46
N VAL A 2 -3.66 -0.53 -4.11
CA VAL A 2 -3.43 -1.71 -4.97
C VAL A 2 -4.69 -2.56 -5.07
N LYS A 3 -4.85 -3.29 -6.17
CA LYS A 3 -5.96 -4.23 -6.39
C LYS A 3 -5.56 -5.30 -7.38
N ASN A 4 -5.60 -6.56 -6.97
CA ASN A 4 -5.39 -7.74 -7.82
C ASN A 4 -4.12 -7.66 -8.70
N GLU A 5 -2.96 -7.63 -8.04
CA GLU A 5 -1.62 -7.49 -8.62
C GLU A 5 -0.71 -8.73 -8.44
N GLU A 6 -1.22 -9.90 -8.00
CA GLU A 6 -0.40 -11.09 -7.68
C GLU A 6 0.54 -11.52 -8.81
N ASN A 7 0.12 -11.33 -10.07
CA ASN A 7 0.86 -11.74 -11.27
C ASN A 7 1.10 -10.57 -12.23
N ARG A 8 1.29 -9.38 -11.67
CA ARG A 8 1.51 -8.12 -12.40
C ARG A 8 2.78 -7.43 -11.91
N TYR A 9 2.82 -6.11 -11.98
CA TYR A 9 4.03 -5.32 -11.76
C TYR A 9 4.28 -4.96 -10.30
N LEU A 10 3.36 -5.24 -9.37
CA LEU A 10 3.52 -4.80 -7.97
C LEU A 10 4.80 -5.35 -7.34
N GLN A 11 5.17 -6.60 -7.62
CA GLN A 11 6.39 -7.20 -7.07
C GLN A 11 7.65 -6.48 -7.58
N GLU A 12 7.72 -6.17 -8.87
CA GLU A 12 8.85 -5.46 -9.48
C GLU A 12 8.95 -4.03 -8.93
N VAL A 13 7.83 -3.32 -8.86
CA VAL A 13 7.76 -1.96 -8.31
C VAL A 13 8.20 -1.92 -6.84
N LEU A 14 7.76 -2.87 -6.02
CA LEU A 14 8.16 -2.95 -4.61
C LEU A 14 9.66 -3.24 -4.47
N HIS A 15 10.22 -4.11 -5.29
CA HIS A 15 11.65 -4.43 -5.29
C HIS A 15 12.50 -3.20 -5.61
N ASP A 16 12.08 -2.40 -6.58
CA ASP A 16 12.78 -1.18 -6.95
C ASP A 16 12.64 -0.10 -5.85
N LEU A 17 11.43 0.12 -5.33
CA LEU A 17 11.17 1.15 -4.32
C LEU A 17 11.89 0.90 -2.99
N GLU A 18 12.03 -0.35 -2.55
CA GLU A 18 12.71 -0.68 -1.28
C GLU A 18 14.16 -0.18 -1.22
N GLN A 19 14.78 0.13 -2.36
CA GLN A 19 16.13 0.69 -2.42
C GLN A 19 16.20 2.18 -2.05
N PHE A 20 15.09 2.91 -2.16
CA PHE A 20 15.06 4.37 -2.07
C PHE A 20 14.29 4.93 -0.88
N VAL A 21 13.34 4.15 -0.32
CA VAL A 21 12.46 4.62 0.76
C VAL A 21 12.66 3.82 2.05
N ASP A 22 12.35 4.42 3.19
CA ASP A 22 12.38 3.74 4.49
C ASP A 22 11.17 2.83 4.69
N GLU A 23 9.99 3.31 4.32
CA GLU A 23 8.72 2.58 4.45
C GLU A 23 7.81 2.83 3.24
N ILE A 24 6.99 1.83 2.90
CA ILE A 24 6.00 1.86 1.82
C ILE A 24 4.63 1.60 2.43
N MET A 25 3.74 2.59 2.38
CA MET A 25 2.36 2.44 2.85
C MET A 25 1.46 1.92 1.73
N ILE A 26 0.88 0.73 1.91
CA ILE A 26 -0.06 0.14 0.94
C ILE A 26 -1.48 0.11 1.53
N LEU A 27 -2.42 0.65 0.76
CA LEU A 27 -3.83 0.38 0.93
C LEU A 27 -4.28 -0.64 -0.12
N ASP A 28 -4.62 -1.85 0.32
CA ASP A 28 -5.18 -2.90 -0.53
C ASP A 28 -6.70 -2.74 -0.62
N ASP A 29 -7.22 -2.57 -1.84
CA ASP A 29 -8.64 -2.34 -2.10
C ASP A 29 -9.45 -3.64 -2.15
N ASN A 30 -9.29 -4.49 -1.13
CA ASN A 30 -9.97 -5.77 -0.99
C ASN A 30 -9.61 -6.76 -2.11
N SER A 31 -8.32 -6.97 -2.40
CA SER A 31 -7.90 -7.92 -3.43
C SER A 31 -8.40 -9.34 -3.15
N GLN A 32 -8.70 -10.09 -4.21
CA GLN A 32 -9.22 -11.47 -4.12
C GLN A 32 -8.22 -12.51 -4.66
N ASP A 33 -6.98 -12.09 -4.87
CA ASP A 33 -5.84 -12.90 -5.28
C ASP A 33 -4.70 -12.79 -4.24
N GLY A 34 -3.52 -13.31 -4.55
CA GLY A 34 -2.36 -13.25 -3.67
C GLY A 34 -1.67 -11.88 -3.53
N THR A 35 -2.30 -10.77 -3.93
CA THR A 35 -1.72 -9.41 -3.79
C THR A 35 -1.19 -9.12 -2.38
N ILE A 36 -1.94 -9.53 -1.36
CA ILE A 36 -1.54 -9.32 0.04
C ILE A 36 -0.31 -10.16 0.39
N ALA A 37 -0.19 -11.37 -0.18
CA ALA A 37 0.99 -12.22 0.00
C ALA A 37 2.22 -11.59 -0.64
N VAL A 38 2.09 -11.02 -1.85
CA VAL A 38 3.15 -10.23 -2.49
C VAL A 38 3.62 -9.12 -1.57
N CYS A 39 2.70 -8.30 -1.04
CA CYS A 39 3.05 -7.19 -0.14
C CYS A 39 3.80 -7.65 1.12
N LYS A 40 3.37 -8.77 1.73
CA LYS A 40 3.96 -9.32 2.96
C LYS A 40 5.39 -9.85 2.78
N ASN A 41 5.85 -10.07 1.54
CA ASN A 41 7.21 -10.51 1.27
C ASN A 41 8.25 -9.38 1.39
N PHE A 42 7.80 -8.11 1.48
CA PHE A 42 8.66 -6.93 1.53
C PHE A 42 8.67 -6.35 2.95
N LYS A 43 9.85 -6.20 3.55
CA LYS A 43 10.00 -5.80 4.96
C LYS A 43 9.65 -4.34 5.21
N LYS A 44 9.80 -3.49 4.20
CA LYS A 44 9.48 -2.07 4.29
C LYS A 44 8.01 -1.77 3.99
N VAL A 45 7.21 -2.76 3.63
CA VAL A 45 5.79 -2.59 3.30
C VAL A 45 4.92 -2.71 4.54
N PHE A 46 4.13 -1.66 4.78
CA PHE A 46 3.10 -1.64 5.82
C PHE A 46 1.74 -1.45 5.16
N GLY A 47 0.89 -2.46 5.31
CA GLY A 47 -0.34 -2.59 4.54
C GLY A 47 -1.60 -2.58 5.39
N LYS A 48 -2.68 -2.01 4.85
CA LYS A 48 -4.04 -2.22 5.34
C LYS A 48 -4.93 -2.68 4.19
N THR A 49 -5.75 -3.70 4.46
CA THR A 49 -6.78 -4.17 3.51
C THR A 49 -8.13 -3.57 3.87
N LEU A 50 -8.80 -2.98 2.89
CA LEU A 50 -10.19 -2.56 3.01
C LEU A 50 -11.11 -3.78 3.07
N LYS A 51 -12.14 -3.70 3.92
CA LYS A 51 -13.15 -4.78 4.06
C LYS A 51 -14.08 -4.85 2.86
N ILE A 52 -14.32 -3.72 2.21
CA ILE A 52 -15.18 -3.56 1.03
C ILE A 52 -14.38 -2.72 0.06
N SER A 53 -14.36 -3.13 -1.21
CA SER A 53 -13.70 -2.35 -2.26
C SER A 53 -14.40 -1.00 -2.43
N ILE A 54 -13.63 0.08 -2.40
CA ILE A 54 -14.11 1.45 -2.66
C ILE A 54 -13.82 1.89 -4.11
N GLY A 55 -13.07 1.07 -4.86
CA GLY A 55 -12.68 1.35 -6.23
C GLY A 55 -11.69 2.51 -6.34
N GLN A 56 -11.25 2.81 -7.56
CA GLN A 56 -10.24 3.84 -7.81
C GLN A 56 -10.78 5.28 -7.73
N THR A 57 -12.10 5.47 -7.69
CA THR A 57 -12.72 6.81 -7.73
C THR A 57 -12.85 7.46 -6.36
N ASP A 58 -12.81 6.69 -5.26
CA ASP A 58 -12.84 7.25 -3.90
C ASP A 58 -11.43 7.58 -3.39
N GLU A 59 -10.78 8.51 -4.10
CA GLU A 59 -9.45 8.98 -3.76
C GLU A 59 -9.41 9.66 -2.39
N LYS A 60 -10.50 10.34 -2.00
CA LYS A 60 -10.59 11.02 -0.70
C LYS A 60 -10.43 10.04 0.45
N THR A 61 -11.22 8.97 0.47
CA THR A 61 -11.14 7.95 1.52
C THR A 61 -9.79 7.25 1.51
N ALA A 62 -9.25 6.94 0.32
CA ALA A 62 -7.94 6.32 0.19
C ALA A 62 -6.83 7.22 0.77
N ARG A 63 -6.82 8.51 0.42
CA ARG A 63 -5.85 9.51 0.87
C ARG A 63 -5.90 9.71 2.38
N GLU A 64 -7.09 9.88 2.94
CA GLU A 64 -7.28 10.04 4.39
C GLU A 64 -6.82 8.79 5.16
N THR A 65 -7.03 7.60 4.59
CA THR A 65 -6.59 6.34 5.22
C THR A 65 -5.07 6.23 5.19
N LEU A 66 -4.44 6.48 4.05
CA LEU A 66 -2.98 6.47 3.93
C LEU A 66 -2.34 7.54 4.82
N TYR A 67 -2.93 8.74 4.90
CA TYR A 67 -2.47 9.79 5.82
C TYR A 67 -2.41 9.29 7.26
N LYS A 68 -3.51 8.71 7.75
CA LYS A 68 -3.58 8.19 9.12
C LYS A 68 -2.55 7.10 9.36
N MET A 69 -2.43 6.15 8.43
CA MET A 69 -1.43 5.09 8.49
C MET A 69 -0.01 5.67 8.59
N THR A 70 0.32 6.67 7.78
CA THR A 70 1.65 7.27 7.84
C THR A 70 1.91 7.99 9.15
N ILE A 71 0.97 8.78 9.67
CA ILE A 71 1.15 9.48 10.95
C ILE A 71 1.36 8.50 12.11
N GLU A 72 0.70 7.35 12.10
CA GLU A 72 0.90 6.28 13.10
C GLU A 72 2.32 5.69 13.09
N ARG A 73 3.07 5.86 11.99
CA ARG A 73 4.49 5.46 11.89
C ARG A 73 5.45 6.50 12.45
N ASN A 74 4.97 7.68 12.83
CA ASN A 74 5.76 8.79 13.36
C ASN A 74 6.97 9.14 12.47
N PRO A 75 6.74 9.52 11.20
CA PRO A 75 7.81 9.84 10.27
C PRO A 75 8.51 11.15 10.67
N GLU A 76 9.83 11.23 10.48
CA GLU A 76 10.55 12.48 10.71
C GLU A 76 10.22 13.53 9.65
N PHE A 77 9.96 13.09 8.41
CA PHE A 77 9.54 13.94 7.30
C PHE A 77 8.32 13.34 6.61
N PHE A 78 7.32 14.17 6.34
CA PHE A 78 6.11 13.77 5.65
C PHE A 78 5.59 14.89 4.74
N GLN A 79 5.30 14.55 3.48
CA GLN A 79 4.74 15.47 2.51
C GLN A 79 3.64 14.78 1.71
N PHE A 80 2.52 15.49 1.51
CA PHE A 80 1.37 15.08 0.70
C PHE A 80 1.26 15.92 -0.56
#